data_AF-A0A7V1PC78-F1
#
_entry.id   AF-A0A7V1PC78-F1
#
_cell.length_a   1.000
_cell.length_b   1.000
_cell.length_c   1.000
_cell.angle_alpha   90.00
_cell.angle_beta   90.00
_cell.angle_gamma   90.00
#
_symmetry.space_group_name_H-M   'P 1'
#
loop_
_entity.id
_entity.type
_entity.pdbx_description
1 polymer ?
#
loop_
_entity_poly.entity_id
_entity_poly.type
_entity_poly.pdbx_seq_one_letter_code
_entity_poly.pdbx_strand_id
1 'polypeptide(L)'
;MALWEKLRQGLARTREGFLAPLEAVVRGRGTLAQETWEELEDLLIAADMGPKVAGELVHQLREAFDGQAPPWEEVQAALEGLVYQLLSGAER
;
A
#
# COMPACT_ATOMS: atom_id res chain seq x y z
N MET A 1 -22.39 4.55 -8.59
CA MET A 1 -22.19 5.12 -7.23
C MET A 1 -22.00 4.06 -6.15
N ALA A 2 -22.70 2.91 -6.16
CA ALA A 2 -22.59 1.92 -5.06
C ALA A 2 -21.29 1.08 -5.01
N LEU A 3 -20.60 0.89 -6.15
CA LEU A 3 -19.34 0.14 -6.20
C LEU A 3 -18.18 0.98 -5.64
N TRP A 4 -18.08 2.23 -6.10
CA TRP A 4 -17.16 3.24 -5.58
C TRP A 4 -17.23 3.40 -4.05
N GLU A 5 -18.43 3.51 -3.48
CA GLU A 5 -18.60 3.69 -2.03
C GLU A 5 -18.24 2.44 -1.24
N LYS A 6 -18.48 1.24 -1.78
CA LYS A 6 -18.06 -0.04 -1.17
C LYS A 6 -16.55 -0.23 -1.25
N LEU A 7 -15.93 0.16 -2.35
CA LEU A 7 -14.47 0.17 -2.50
C LEU A 7 -13.83 1.17 -1.55
N ARG A 8 -14.38 2.39 -1.44
CA ARG A 8 -13.93 3.40 -0.47
C ARG A 8 -14.07 2.94 0.98
N GLN A 9 -15.16 2.22 1.30
CA GLN A 9 -15.33 1.59 2.63
C GLN A 9 -14.36 0.44 2.86
N GLY A 10 -14.08 -0.38 1.84
CA GLY A 10 -13.06 -1.44 1.90
C GLY A 10 -11.67 -0.87 2.13
N LEU A 11 -11.30 0.17 1.37
CA LEU A 11 -10.01 0.86 1.48
C LEU A 11 -9.88 1.64 2.80
N ALA A 12 -10.97 2.21 3.34
CA ALA A 12 -10.98 2.80 4.67
C ALA A 12 -10.74 1.74 5.77
N ARG A 13 -11.25 0.52 5.58
CA ARG A 13 -10.99 -0.63 6.46
C ARG A 13 -9.55 -1.12 6.35
N THR A 14 -9.00 -1.15 5.14
CA THR A 14 -7.56 -1.35 4.91
C THR A 14 -6.78 -0.25 5.63
N ARG A 15 -7.16 1.02 5.51
CA ARG A 15 -6.48 2.12 6.21
C ARG A 15 -6.46 1.97 7.73
N GLU A 16 -7.55 1.53 8.34
CA GLU A 16 -7.60 1.39 9.81
C GLU A 16 -7.00 0.07 10.31
N GLY A 17 -7.20 -1.05 9.61
CA GLY A 17 -6.77 -2.38 10.06
C GLY A 17 -5.37 -2.80 9.58
N PHE A 18 -4.89 -2.21 8.48
CA PHE A 18 -3.68 -2.63 7.78
C PHE A 18 -2.54 -1.63 7.93
N LEU A 19 -2.82 -0.33 7.80
CA LEU A 19 -1.80 0.71 7.87
C LEU A 19 -1.40 1.02 9.32
N ALA A 20 -2.28 0.84 10.31
CA ALA A 20 -1.94 1.11 11.72
C ALA A 20 -0.92 0.11 12.33
N PRO A 21 -1.01 -1.22 12.12
CA PRO A 21 0.04 -2.16 12.53
C PRO A 21 1.36 -1.92 11.79
N LEU A 22 1.28 -1.57 10.51
CA LEU A 22 2.45 -1.31 9.68
C LEU A 22 3.13 0.01 10.07
N GLU A 23 2.37 1.07 10.34
CA GLU A 23 2.88 2.32 10.92
C GLU A 23 3.60 2.06 12.24
N ALA A 24 3.11 1.15 13.08
CA ALA A 24 3.78 0.79 14.34
C ALA A 24 5.14 0.08 14.10
N VAL A 25 5.24 -0.79 13.08
CA VAL A 25 6.49 -1.45 12.69
C VAL A 25 7.48 -0.44 12.06
N VAL A 26 6.98 0.48 11.23
CA VAL A 26 7.80 1.45 10.49
C VAL A 26 8.24 2.63 11.36
N ARG A 27 7.39 3.14 12.27
CA ARG A 27 7.76 4.20 13.24
C ARG A 27 8.92 3.80 14.15
N GLY A 28 9.15 2.51 14.37
CA GLY A 28 10.31 2.00 15.10
C GLY A 28 11.64 2.13 14.35
N ARG A 29 11.61 2.24 13.01
CA ARG A 29 12.80 2.26 12.13
C ARG A 29 13.05 3.61 11.43
N GLY A 30 12.06 4.50 11.36
CA GLY A 30 12.19 5.88 10.89
C GLY A 30 12.35 6.06 9.37
N THR A 31 12.69 5.01 8.63
CA THR A 31 12.83 4.98 7.16
C THR A 31 12.48 3.58 6.63
N LEU A 32 11.91 3.48 5.42
CA LEU A 32 11.70 2.18 4.77
C LEU A 32 13.03 1.64 4.20
N ALA A 33 13.64 0.70 4.92
CA ALA A 33 14.76 -0.08 4.42
C ALA A 33 14.27 -1.19 3.47
N GLN A 34 15.20 -1.89 2.81
CA GLN A 34 14.90 -2.97 1.87
C GLN A 34 14.00 -4.07 2.47
N GLU A 35 14.22 -4.40 3.75
CA GLU A 35 13.39 -5.35 4.52
C GLU A 35 11.93 -4.87 4.69
N THR A 36 11.71 -3.56 4.80
CA THR A 36 10.37 -2.98 5.06
C THR A 36 9.47 -3.05 3.84
N TRP A 37 10.07 -3.02 2.65
CA TRP A 37 9.32 -3.20 1.40
C TRP A 37 8.86 -4.65 1.21
N GLU A 38 9.64 -5.63 1.65
CA GLU A 38 9.24 -7.05 1.64
C GLU A 38 8.12 -7.29 2.66
N GLU A 39 8.23 -6.73 3.86
CA GLU A 39 7.13 -6.77 4.85
C GLU A 39 5.84 -6.11 4.32
N LEU A 40 5.95 -4.98 3.60
CA LEU A 40 4.79 -4.35 2.95
C LEU A 40 4.16 -5.28 1.90
N GLU A 41 4.96 -5.98 1.10
CA GLU A 41 4.47 -6.93 0.09
C GLU A 41 3.71 -8.09 0.75
N ASP A 42 4.30 -8.72 1.77
CA ASP A 42 3.68 -9.82 2.52
C ASP A 42 2.36 -9.40 3.15
N LEU A 43 2.31 -8.19 3.69
CA LEU A 43 1.08 -7.64 4.23
C LEU A 43 0.05 -7.48 3.09
N LEU A 44 0.41 -6.90 1.94
CA LEU A 44 -0.56 -6.68 0.85
C LEU A 44 -1.15 -8.01 0.36
N ILE A 45 -0.34 -9.07 0.36
CA ILE A 45 -0.80 -10.44 0.09
C ILE A 45 -1.79 -10.91 1.17
N ALA A 46 -1.48 -10.72 2.45
CA ALA A 46 -2.36 -11.07 3.56
C ALA A 46 -3.68 -10.27 3.56
N ALA A 47 -3.73 -9.13 2.89
CA ALA A 47 -4.94 -8.32 2.68
C ALA A 47 -5.79 -8.75 1.47
N ASP A 48 -5.64 -10.00 1.01
CA ASP A 48 -6.37 -10.59 -0.13
C ASP A 48 -6.11 -9.91 -1.49
N MET A 49 -5.00 -9.16 -1.66
CA MET A 49 -4.63 -8.58 -2.96
C MET A 49 -3.98 -9.58 -3.91
N GLY A 50 -3.39 -10.65 -3.36
CA GLY A 50 -2.67 -11.68 -4.10
C GLY A 50 -1.24 -11.28 -4.50
N PRO A 51 -0.34 -12.26 -4.72
CA PRO A 51 1.10 -12.04 -4.86
C PRO A 51 1.48 -11.20 -6.09
N LYS A 52 0.75 -11.34 -7.20
CA LYS A 52 1.02 -10.58 -8.42
C LYS A 52 0.79 -9.08 -8.21
N VAL A 53 -0.37 -8.72 -7.68
CA VAL A 53 -0.76 -7.31 -7.48
C VAL A 53 0.09 -6.68 -6.38
N ALA A 54 0.35 -7.41 -5.29
CA ALA A 54 1.22 -6.95 -4.21
C ALA A 54 2.64 -6.61 -4.72
N GLY A 55 3.27 -7.51 -5.47
CA GLY A 55 4.60 -7.28 -6.05
C GLY A 55 4.62 -6.11 -7.05
N GLU A 56 3.60 -5.99 -7.91
CA GLU A 56 3.47 -4.87 -8.84
C GLU A 56 3.32 -3.52 -8.13
N LEU A 57 2.56 -3.47 -7.03
CA LEU A 57 2.39 -2.26 -6.21
C LEU A 57 3.70 -1.86 -5.51
N VAL A 58 4.37 -2.81 -4.85
CA VAL A 58 5.63 -2.56 -4.15
C VAL A 58 6.74 -2.16 -5.12
N HIS A 59 6.80 -2.77 -6.30
CA HIS A 59 7.74 -2.36 -7.35
C HIS A 59 7.51 -0.90 -7.78
N GLN A 60 6.26 -0.53 -8.07
CA GLN A 60 5.91 0.84 -8.45
C GLN A 60 6.22 1.85 -7.34
N LEU A 61 6.00 1.48 -6.08
CA LEU A 61 6.37 2.32 -4.94
C LEU A 61 7.89 2.51 -4.87
N ARG A 62 8.67 1.44 -4.97
CA ARG A 62 10.14 1.52 -4.95
C ARG A 62 10.68 2.39 -6.09
N GLU A 63 10.11 2.29 -7.29
CA GLU A 63 10.48 3.16 -8.42
C GLU A 63 10.07 4.62 -8.21
N ALA A 64 8.89 4.87 -7.62
CA ALA A 64 8.41 6.23 -7.35
C ALA A 64 9.31 7.01 -6.38
N PHE A 65 10.03 6.30 -5.50
CA PHE A 65 10.97 6.88 -4.55
C PHE A 65 12.44 6.71 -4.94
N ASP A 66 12.74 6.27 -6.17
CA ASP A 66 14.12 6.14 -6.71
C ASP A 66 15.08 5.36 -5.79
N GLY A 67 14.57 4.33 -5.10
CA GLY A 67 15.34 3.55 -4.13
C GLY A 67 15.75 4.30 -2.85
N GLN A 68 15.18 5.49 -2.61
CA GLN A 68 15.33 6.21 -1.35
C GLN A 68 14.47 5.56 -0.25
N ALA A 69 14.72 5.97 1.00
CA ALA A 69 13.99 5.52 2.16
C ALA A 69 13.06 6.65 2.66
N PRO A 70 11.94 6.89 1.96
CA PRO A 70 11.03 8.00 2.27
C PRO A 70 10.35 7.81 3.64
N PRO A 71 9.81 8.91 4.20
CA PRO A 71 8.90 8.84 5.35
C PRO A 71 7.69 7.95 5.06
N TRP A 72 7.17 7.30 6.10
CA TRP A 72 6.01 6.40 5.99
C TRP A 72 4.77 7.10 5.41
N GLU A 73 4.53 8.34 5.79
CA GLU A 73 3.39 9.13 5.33
C GLU A 73 3.39 9.32 3.80
N GLU A 74 4.57 9.48 3.21
CA GLU A 74 4.72 9.60 1.76
C GLU A 74 4.46 8.27 1.04
N VAL A 75 4.98 7.17 1.59
CA VAL A 75 4.72 5.81 1.05
C VAL A 75 3.25 5.47 1.14
N GLN A 76 2.60 5.81 2.25
CA GLN A 76 1.18 5.59 2.43
C GLN A 76 0.37 6.35 1.38
N ALA A 77 0.66 7.64 1.18
CA ALA A 77 -0.03 8.46 0.18
C ALA A 77 0.17 7.91 -1.25
N ALA A 78 1.38 7.45 -1.57
CA ALA A 78 1.67 6.85 -2.87
C ALA A 78 0.91 5.52 -3.06
N LEU A 79 0.85 4.66 -2.03
CA LEU A 79 0.13 3.38 -2.09
C LEU A 79 -1.38 3.61 -2.29
N GLU A 80 -1.98 4.56 -1.56
CA GLU A 80 -3.38 4.93 -1.76
C GLU A 80 -3.65 5.38 -3.19
N GLY A 81 -2.76 6.19 -3.78
CA GLY A 81 -2.84 6.62 -5.17
C GLY A 81 -2.78 5.46 -6.17
N LEU A 82 -1.87 4.50 -5.97
CA LEU A 82 -1.73 3.33 -6.85
C LEU A 82 -2.95 2.41 -6.76
N VAL A 83 -3.45 2.13 -5.56
CA VAL A 83 -4.66 1.31 -5.37
C VAL A 83 -5.87 2.00 -6.00
N TYR A 84 -6.00 3.33 -5.87
CA TYR A 84 -7.04 4.10 -6.55
C TYR A 84 -6.99 3.92 -8.08
N GLN A 85 -5.81 4.02 -8.68
CA GLN A 85 -5.62 3.84 -10.12
C GLN A 85 -5.99 2.43 -10.57
N LEU A 86 -5.56 1.41 -9.82
CA LEU A 86 -5.85 0.01 -10.12
C LEU A 86 -7.36 -0.27 -10.12
N LEU A 87 -8.08 0.23 -9.11
CA LEU A 87 -9.53 0.07 -9.00
C LEU A 87 -10.28 0.85 -10.09
N SER A 88 -9.82 2.07 -10.39
CA SER A 88 -10.42 2.91 -11.44
C SER A 88 -10.19 2.34 -12.86
N GLY A 89 -9.07 1.63 -13.06
CA GLY A 89 -8.77 0.93 -14.30
C GLY A 89 -9.62 -0.34 -14.52
N ALA A 90 -10.03 -0.99 -13.43
CA ALA A 90 -10.85 -2.20 -13.46
C ALA A 90 -12.35 -1.95 -13.75
N GLU A 91 -12.84 -0.72 -13.60
CA GLU A 91 -14.23 -0.34 -13.93
C GLU A 91 -14.45 -0.04 -15.44
N ARG A 92 -13.48 -0.34 -16.31
CA ARG A 92 -13.59 -0.18 -17.78
C ARG A 92 -13.95 -1.45 -18.53
#